data_AF-A0A4R6TDG3-F1
#
_entry.id   AF-A0A4R6TDG3-F1
#
_cell.length_a   1.000
_cell.length_b   1.000
_cell.length_c   1.000
_cell.angle_alpha   90.00
_cell.angle_beta   90.00
_cell.angle_gamma   90.00
#
_symmetry.space_group_name_H-M   'P 1'
#
loop_
_entity.id
_entity.type
_entity.pdbx_description
1 polymer ?
#
loop_
_entity_poly.entity_id
_entity_poly.type
_entity_poly.pdbx_seq_one_letter_code
_entity_poly.pdbx_strand_id
1 'polypeptide(L)'
;MIYLSVIILVGVFYIFNKNTSTSNWKQPTTPFPNKWRIILTKNVAFYNALNSDEKKLFEFKVFEFILNHEVIGVDVTVTITDKLLIASSAVTPIFNFPEWRYPNIKKIILYPDMFNKHFETEGDNNRRILGMVGNGYLEGKMILSKPALHLGFTNETDKKNTAIHEFVHLIDKLDGSIDGVPQVLLEKQYSIPWIELVNKKIEEIYNNTSDINPYGGTNKAEFFSVASEYFFERPKLLAKKHPELYHLLEQIFKQDMDDMNLHLKRLDISRNDPCPCDSGSKYKKCCGVN
;
A
#
# COMPACT_ATOMS: atom_id res chain seq x y z
N MET A 1 -13.39 41.18 -30.09
CA MET A 1 -13.81 39.77 -30.17
C MET A 1 -12.70 38.81 -29.73
N ILE A 2 -11.48 38.89 -30.26
CA ILE A 2 -10.36 37.96 -29.94
C ILE A 2 -9.89 38.04 -28.47
N TYR A 3 -9.85 39.23 -27.87
CA TYR A 3 -9.41 39.39 -26.48
C TYR A 3 -10.38 38.79 -25.43
N LEU A 4 -11.69 38.86 -25.69
CA LEU A 4 -12.70 38.25 -24.80
C LEU A 4 -12.64 36.71 -24.84
N SER A 5 -12.38 36.11 -26.00
CA SER A 5 -12.24 34.65 -26.12
C SER A 5 -11.01 34.11 -25.39
N VAL A 6 -9.90 34.85 -25.34
CA VAL A 6 -8.68 34.45 -24.61
C VAL A 6 -8.90 34.51 -23.09
N ILE A 7 -9.59 35.54 -22.59
CA ILE A 7 -9.90 35.67 -21.16
C ILE A 7 -10.86 34.56 -20.70
N ILE A 8 -11.84 34.20 -21.53
CA ILE A 8 -12.77 33.09 -21.23
C ILE A 8 -12.02 31.75 -21.25
N LEU A 9 -11.13 31.51 -22.22
CA LEU A 9 -10.32 30.28 -22.26
C LEU A 9 -9.35 30.17 -21.08
N VAL A 10 -8.70 31.27 -20.68
CA VAL A 10 -7.83 31.30 -19.49
C VAL A 10 -8.65 31.14 -18.21
N GLY A 11 -9.83 31.75 -18.13
CA GLY A 11 -10.76 31.61 -17.01
C GLY A 11 -11.30 30.18 -16.87
N VAL A 12 -11.69 29.55 -17.98
CA VAL A 12 -12.14 28.16 -18.02
C VAL A 12 -10.99 27.20 -17.73
N PHE A 13 -9.79 27.44 -18.25
CA PHE A 13 -8.59 26.66 -17.93
C PHE A 13 -8.20 26.79 -16.46
N TYR A 14 -8.29 28.00 -15.88
CA TYR A 14 -8.04 28.22 -14.46
C TYR A 14 -9.12 27.57 -13.58
N ILE A 15 -10.39 27.61 -13.99
CA ILE A 15 -11.49 26.92 -13.29
C ILE A 15 -11.35 25.39 -13.40
N PHE A 16 -10.97 24.85 -14.56
CA PHE A 16 -10.71 23.41 -14.74
C PHE A 16 -9.47 22.94 -13.96
N ASN A 17 -8.39 23.73 -13.92
CA ASN A 17 -7.20 23.41 -13.11
C ASN A 17 -7.41 23.63 -11.61
N LYS A 18 -8.38 24.46 -11.22
CA LYS A 18 -8.78 24.66 -9.81
C LYS A 18 -9.85 23.66 -9.37
N ASN A 19 -10.30 22.77 -10.26
CA ASN A 19 -11.28 21.72 -9.96
C ASN A 19 -10.65 20.34 -9.73
N THR A 20 -9.40 20.28 -9.28
CA THR A 20 -8.92 19.11 -8.53
C THR A 20 -9.35 19.31 -7.08
N SER A 21 -10.40 18.57 -6.69
CA SER A 21 -10.97 18.53 -5.35
C SER A 21 -9.91 18.33 -4.24
N THR A 22 -9.40 19.40 -3.63
CA THR A 22 -8.61 19.32 -2.37
C THR A 22 -9.08 20.28 -1.28
N SER A 23 -10.31 20.82 -1.36
CA SER A 23 -10.85 21.70 -0.31
C SER A 23 -11.16 20.98 1.03
N ASN A 24 -11.28 19.65 1.06
CA ASN A 24 -11.67 18.89 2.25
C ASN A 24 -10.61 17.87 2.72
N TRP A 25 -9.42 17.85 2.11
CA TRP A 25 -8.37 16.90 2.49
C TRP A 25 -7.75 17.31 3.83
N LYS A 26 -7.84 16.43 4.82
CA LYS A 26 -7.45 16.72 6.20
C LYS A 26 -5.95 16.50 6.37
N GLN A 27 -5.29 17.48 6.96
CA GLN A 27 -3.89 17.39 7.36
C GLN A 27 -3.77 17.06 8.85
N PRO A 28 -2.76 16.29 9.27
CA PRO A 28 -2.45 16.10 10.68
C PRO A 28 -2.16 17.44 11.37
N THR A 29 -3.00 17.83 12.32
CA THR A 29 -2.82 19.04 13.14
C THR A 29 -2.25 18.74 14.53
N THR A 30 -2.08 17.46 14.85
CA THR A 30 -1.55 16.98 16.13
C THR A 30 -0.32 16.11 15.88
N PRO A 31 0.59 16.00 16.86
CA PRO A 31 1.74 15.11 16.74
C PRO A 31 1.32 13.65 16.55
N PHE A 32 2.11 12.90 15.76
CA PHE A 32 1.89 11.46 15.61
C PHE A 32 1.99 10.78 16.99
N PRO A 33 0.98 9.97 17.41
CA PRO A 33 0.97 9.40 18.76
C PRO A 33 2.11 8.40 19.01
N ASN A 34 2.78 8.50 20.16
CA ASN A 34 3.85 7.55 20.55
C ASN A 34 3.37 6.09 20.59
N LYS A 35 2.11 5.85 21.00
CA LYS A 35 1.50 4.51 20.92
C LYS A 35 1.48 3.94 19.51
N TRP A 36 1.31 4.78 18.49
CA TRP A 36 1.28 4.34 17.09
C TRP A 36 2.70 4.02 16.60
N ARG A 37 3.71 4.80 17.02
CA ARG A 37 5.13 4.50 16.74
C ARG A 37 5.52 3.11 17.24
N ILE A 38 5.09 2.74 18.44
CA ILE A 38 5.34 1.39 19.01
C ILE A 38 4.76 0.31 18.09
N ILE A 39 3.54 0.50 17.59
CA ILE A 39 2.88 -0.46 16.69
C ILE A 39 3.62 -0.53 15.35
N LEU A 40 4.00 0.60 14.76
CA LEU A 40 4.77 0.63 13.52
C LEU A 40 6.12 -0.06 13.70
N THR A 41 6.86 0.23 14.78
CA THR A 41 8.14 -0.42 15.05
C THR A 41 8.02 -1.94 15.21
N LYS A 42 6.94 -2.41 15.84
CA LYS A 42 6.74 -3.84 16.07
C LYS A 42 6.34 -4.60 14.80
N ASN A 43 5.59 -3.98 13.89
CA ASN A 43 4.90 -4.70 12.82
C ASN A 43 5.33 -4.28 11.40
N VAL A 44 6.01 -3.16 11.20
CA VAL A 44 6.28 -2.62 9.86
C VAL A 44 7.79 -2.57 9.61
N ALA A 45 8.30 -3.59 8.92
CA ALA A 45 9.74 -3.71 8.59
C ALA A 45 10.24 -2.53 7.76
N PHE A 46 9.45 -2.04 6.80
CA PHE A 46 9.75 -0.85 6.01
C PHE A 46 10.03 0.37 6.90
N TYR A 47 9.13 0.68 7.83
CA TYR A 47 9.30 1.78 8.80
C TYR A 47 10.56 1.61 9.66
N ASN A 48 10.97 0.37 9.97
CA ASN A 48 12.17 0.12 10.76
C ASN A 48 13.48 0.40 10.02
N ALA A 49 13.47 0.29 8.68
CA ALA A 49 14.58 0.55 7.79
C ALA A 49 14.80 2.06 7.53
N LEU A 50 13.75 2.86 7.68
CA LEU A 50 13.81 4.32 7.49
C LEU A 50 14.69 5.04 8.52
N ASN A 51 15.37 6.09 8.07
CA ASN A 51 16.10 7.03 8.92
C ASN A 51 15.15 7.96 9.70
N SER A 52 15.70 8.83 10.56
CA SER A 52 14.88 9.67 11.45
C SER A 52 13.96 10.66 10.73
N ASP A 53 14.38 11.23 9.60
CA ASP A 53 13.58 12.20 8.87
C ASP A 53 12.57 11.52 7.95
N GLU A 54 12.96 10.40 7.33
CA GLU A 54 12.06 9.53 6.60
C GLU A 54 10.94 8.98 7.49
N LYS A 55 11.24 8.62 8.74
CA LYS A 55 10.21 8.21 9.71
C LYS A 55 9.20 9.31 9.98
N LYS A 56 9.64 10.57 10.14
CA LYS A 56 8.71 11.70 10.33
C LYS A 56 7.79 11.86 9.12
N LEU A 57 8.34 11.74 7.91
CA LEU A 57 7.55 11.79 6.67
C LEU A 57 6.57 10.62 6.58
N PHE A 58 7.00 9.40 6.92
CA PHE A 58 6.17 8.21 6.92
C PHE A 58 5.02 8.32 7.92
N GLU A 59 5.33 8.74 9.15
CA GLU A 59 4.34 9.02 10.21
C GLU A 59 3.32 10.05 9.76
N PHE A 60 3.76 11.14 9.12
CA PHE A 60 2.88 12.16 8.56
C PHE A 60 1.93 11.58 7.51
N LYS A 61 2.47 10.87 6.50
CA LYS A 61 1.69 10.25 5.42
C LYS A 61 0.70 9.20 5.93
N VAL A 62 1.12 8.38 6.91
CA VAL A 62 0.25 7.39 7.56
C VAL A 62 -0.89 8.05 8.31
N PHE A 63 -0.60 9.12 9.07
CA PHE A 63 -1.64 9.83 9.80
C PHE A 63 -2.61 10.54 8.84
N GLU A 64 -2.09 11.20 7.82
CA GLU A 64 -2.88 11.82 6.78
C GLU A 64 -3.79 10.81 6.07
N PHE A 65 -3.28 9.61 5.75
CA PHE A 65 -4.09 8.54 5.18
C PHE A 65 -5.25 8.16 6.10
N ILE A 66 -4.97 7.93 7.39
CA ILE A 66 -6.00 7.55 8.39
C ILE A 66 -7.07 8.64 8.55
N LEU A 67 -6.73 9.92 8.40
CA LEU A 67 -7.68 11.03 8.52
C LEU A 67 -8.66 11.13 7.34
N ASN A 68 -8.24 10.65 6.16
CA ASN A 68 -8.97 10.83 4.91
C ASN A 68 -9.67 9.56 4.40
N HIS A 69 -9.36 8.39 4.97
CA HIS A 69 -9.94 7.12 4.54
C HIS A 69 -10.63 6.40 5.69
N GLU A 70 -11.90 6.05 5.48
CA GLU A 70 -12.70 5.35 6.48
C GLU A 70 -12.36 3.84 6.48
N VAL A 71 -12.06 3.27 7.64
CA VAL A 71 -11.89 1.81 7.78
C VAL A 71 -13.05 1.26 8.59
N ILE A 72 -13.81 0.36 8.00
CA ILE A 72 -14.95 -0.32 8.63
C ILE A 72 -14.73 -1.83 8.69
N GLY A 73 -15.34 -2.50 9.67
CA GLY A 73 -15.31 -3.95 9.80
C GLY A 73 -16.70 -4.52 9.55
N VAL A 74 -16.76 -5.63 8.81
CA VAL A 74 -17.93 -6.51 8.72
C VAL A 74 -17.63 -7.69 9.62
N ASP A 75 -18.45 -7.90 10.66
CA ASP A 75 -18.29 -8.96 11.65
C ASP A 75 -16.91 -9.01 12.35
N VAL A 76 -16.18 -7.89 12.31
CA VAL A 76 -14.91 -7.69 13.00
C VAL A 76 -14.82 -6.32 13.63
N THR A 77 -14.16 -6.24 14.78
CA THR A 77 -13.75 -4.95 15.35
C THR A 77 -12.50 -4.44 14.63
N VAL A 78 -12.53 -3.19 14.17
CA VAL A 78 -11.37 -2.48 13.62
C VAL A 78 -10.57 -1.84 14.74
N THR A 79 -9.34 -2.27 14.90
CA THR A 79 -8.37 -1.76 15.88
C THR A 79 -7.51 -0.67 15.27
N ILE A 80 -6.78 0.07 16.11
CA ILE A 80 -5.79 1.02 15.61
C ILE A 80 -4.64 0.34 14.86
N THR A 81 -4.25 -0.87 15.27
CA THR A 81 -3.24 -1.66 14.55
C THR A 81 -3.70 -1.92 13.13
N ASP A 82 -4.95 -2.35 12.92
CA ASP A 82 -5.49 -2.58 11.56
C ASP A 82 -5.36 -1.34 10.68
N LYS A 83 -5.74 -0.17 11.20
CA LYS A 83 -5.65 1.11 10.48
C LYS A 83 -4.21 1.47 10.13
N LEU A 84 -3.27 1.24 11.05
CA LEU A 84 -1.85 1.51 10.83
C LEU A 84 -1.24 0.56 9.81
N LEU A 85 -1.62 -0.72 9.80
CA LEU A 85 -1.17 -1.68 8.80
C LEU A 85 -1.70 -1.30 7.41
N ILE A 86 -3.00 -1.01 7.28
CA ILE A 86 -3.60 -0.54 6.02
C ILE A 86 -2.90 0.72 5.50
N ALA A 87 -2.73 1.72 6.37
CA ALA A 87 -2.07 2.97 6.00
C ALA A 87 -0.60 2.76 5.61
N SER A 88 0.09 1.83 6.28
CA SER A 88 1.47 1.47 5.93
C SER A 88 1.54 0.81 4.55
N SER A 89 0.63 -0.12 4.24
CA SER A 89 0.53 -0.74 2.92
C SER A 89 0.23 0.28 1.82
N ALA A 90 -0.56 1.30 2.11
CA ALA A 90 -0.84 2.39 1.18
C ALA A 90 0.40 3.27 0.95
N VAL A 91 1.06 3.68 2.03
CA VAL A 91 2.14 4.68 1.99
C VAL A 91 3.43 4.10 1.42
N THR A 92 3.77 2.84 1.69
CA THR A 92 5.03 2.22 1.24
C THR A 92 5.25 2.34 -0.27
N PRO A 93 4.31 1.96 -1.16
CA PRO A 93 4.50 2.09 -2.60
C PRO A 93 4.74 3.52 -3.09
N ILE A 94 4.10 4.51 -2.46
CA ILE A 94 4.14 5.92 -2.88
C ILE A 94 5.06 6.78 -2.00
N PHE A 95 5.93 6.17 -1.21
CA PHE A 95 6.69 6.88 -0.18
C PHE A 95 7.56 8.00 -0.77
N ASN A 96 8.27 7.71 -1.87
CA ASN A 96 9.12 8.65 -2.59
C ASN A 96 8.36 9.54 -3.59
N PHE A 97 7.03 9.62 -3.45
CA PHE A 97 6.18 10.59 -4.14
C PHE A 97 5.53 11.52 -3.09
N PRO A 98 6.21 12.62 -2.69
CA PRO A 98 5.79 13.45 -1.56
C PRO A 98 4.36 13.99 -1.67
N GLU A 99 3.95 14.41 -2.87
CA GLU A 99 2.64 15.02 -3.15
C GLU A 99 1.53 13.99 -3.45
N TRP A 100 1.89 12.72 -3.58
CA TRP A 100 0.96 11.69 -3.99
C TRP A 100 0.06 11.20 -2.87
N ARG A 101 -1.20 10.93 -3.22
CA ARG A 101 -2.27 10.41 -2.37
C ARG A 101 -3.10 9.39 -3.16
N TYR A 102 -4.01 8.70 -2.50
CA TYR A 102 -5.00 7.82 -3.15
C TYR A 102 -6.36 8.51 -3.23
N PRO A 103 -6.63 9.36 -4.24
CA PRO A 103 -7.92 10.05 -4.36
C PRO A 103 -9.08 9.12 -4.77
N ASN A 104 -8.75 7.94 -5.31
CA ASN A 104 -9.68 6.96 -5.85
C ASN A 104 -10.20 5.94 -4.82
N ILE A 105 -9.81 6.06 -3.54
CA ILE A 105 -10.29 5.21 -2.45
C ILE A 105 -10.89 6.08 -1.34
N LYS A 106 -12.04 5.66 -0.80
CA LYS A 106 -12.73 6.35 0.29
C LYS A 106 -12.89 5.47 1.51
N LYS A 107 -13.17 4.18 1.29
CA LYS A 107 -13.52 3.23 2.33
C LYS A 107 -12.79 1.90 2.17
N ILE A 108 -12.18 1.43 3.25
CA ILE A 108 -11.56 0.11 3.34
C ILE A 108 -12.42 -0.74 4.27
N ILE A 109 -12.78 -1.93 3.81
CA ILE A 109 -13.69 -2.84 4.50
C ILE A 109 -12.91 -4.08 4.92
N LEU A 110 -12.87 -4.35 6.23
CA LEU A 110 -12.22 -5.52 6.79
C LEU A 110 -13.22 -6.64 7.03
N TYR A 111 -12.89 -7.83 6.53
CA TYR A 111 -13.66 -9.05 6.70
C TYR A 111 -12.94 -9.99 7.70
N PRO A 112 -13.67 -10.88 8.39
CA PRO A 112 -13.10 -11.80 9.38
C PRO A 112 -12.18 -12.85 8.77
N ASP A 113 -12.38 -13.19 7.50
CA ASP A 113 -11.65 -14.25 6.80
C ASP A 113 -11.63 -13.98 5.28
N MET A 114 -11.06 -14.90 4.51
CA MET A 114 -11.22 -14.98 3.06
C MET A 114 -12.70 -15.02 2.67
N PHE A 115 -12.99 -14.47 1.49
CA PHE A 115 -14.34 -14.40 0.94
C PHE A 115 -14.39 -14.92 -0.50
N ASN A 116 -15.61 -15.06 -1.03
CA ASN A 116 -15.86 -15.40 -2.42
C ASN A 116 -16.41 -14.20 -3.21
N LYS A 117 -16.71 -14.40 -4.50
CA LYS A 117 -17.24 -13.32 -5.38
C LYS A 117 -18.61 -12.78 -4.95
N HIS A 118 -19.30 -13.47 -4.06
CA HIS A 118 -20.58 -13.05 -3.46
C HIS A 118 -20.39 -12.40 -2.08
N PHE A 119 -19.15 -12.13 -1.67
CA PHE A 119 -18.79 -11.56 -0.37
C PHE A 119 -19.16 -12.44 0.83
N GLU A 120 -19.32 -13.74 0.61
CA GLU A 120 -19.59 -14.68 1.69
C GLU A 120 -18.29 -15.07 2.39
N THR A 121 -18.29 -15.03 3.72
CA THR A 121 -17.16 -15.38 4.59
C THR A 121 -17.32 -16.75 5.26
N GLU A 122 -18.52 -17.34 5.18
CA GLU A 122 -18.85 -18.66 5.73
C GLU A 122 -19.32 -19.63 4.63
N GLY A 123 -19.38 -20.91 4.95
CA GLY A 123 -19.75 -21.98 4.00
C GLY A 123 -18.60 -22.52 3.16
N ASP A 124 -18.91 -23.53 2.34
CA ASP A 124 -17.93 -24.32 1.55
C ASP A 124 -17.71 -23.77 0.11
N ASN A 125 -18.08 -22.51 -0.11
CA ASN A 125 -18.21 -21.89 -1.44
C ASN A 125 -16.90 -21.30 -1.99
N ASN A 126 -15.82 -22.10 -2.06
CA ASN A 126 -14.56 -21.73 -2.73
C ASN A 126 -14.00 -20.33 -2.31
N ARG A 127 -14.00 -20.05 -1.00
CA ARG A 127 -13.49 -18.80 -0.40
C ARG A 127 -11.97 -18.70 -0.61
N ARG A 128 -11.54 -17.89 -1.56
CA ARG A 128 -10.12 -17.76 -1.98
C ARG A 128 -9.67 -16.32 -2.16
N ILE A 129 -10.57 -15.35 -1.99
CA ILE A 129 -10.26 -13.93 -2.16
C ILE A 129 -9.77 -13.38 -0.82
N LEU A 130 -8.56 -12.83 -0.83
CA LEU A 130 -7.91 -12.21 0.34
C LEU A 130 -8.07 -10.69 0.31
N GLY A 131 -8.22 -10.09 -0.87
CA GLY A 131 -8.40 -8.67 -1.09
C GLY A 131 -9.08 -8.41 -2.43
N MET A 132 -9.70 -7.24 -2.58
CA MET A 132 -10.10 -6.73 -3.88
C MET A 132 -10.31 -5.21 -3.87
N VAL A 133 -9.96 -4.57 -4.98
CA VAL A 133 -10.41 -3.22 -5.33
C VAL A 133 -11.81 -3.26 -5.96
N GLY A 134 -12.72 -2.45 -5.41
CA GLY A 134 -14.09 -2.34 -5.91
C GLY A 134 -14.20 -1.62 -7.25
N ASN A 135 -15.21 -2.00 -8.03
CA ASN A 135 -15.61 -1.35 -9.28
C ASN A 135 -17.14 -1.14 -9.33
N GLY A 136 -17.61 -0.32 -10.25
CA GLY A 136 -19.05 -0.06 -10.42
C GLY A 136 -19.72 0.46 -9.15
N TYR A 137 -20.65 -0.29 -8.57
CA TYR A 137 -21.33 0.08 -7.33
C TYR A 137 -20.42 0.05 -6.08
N LEU A 138 -19.25 -0.59 -6.18
CA LEU A 138 -18.20 -0.61 -5.16
C LEU A 138 -17.05 0.36 -5.46
N GLU A 139 -17.21 1.25 -6.46
CA GLU A 139 -16.20 2.26 -6.77
C GLU A 139 -15.81 3.07 -5.51
N GLY A 140 -14.51 3.32 -5.34
CA GLY A 140 -13.99 3.97 -4.14
C GLY A 140 -13.98 3.12 -2.87
N LYS A 141 -14.15 1.79 -2.98
CA LYS A 141 -14.05 0.85 -1.87
C LYS A 141 -13.00 -0.22 -2.13
N MET A 142 -12.36 -0.69 -1.07
CA MET A 142 -11.47 -1.86 -1.06
C MET A 142 -11.95 -2.81 0.03
N ILE A 143 -11.91 -4.11 -0.24
CA ILE A 143 -12.21 -5.15 0.75
C ILE A 143 -10.92 -5.92 1.03
N LEU A 144 -10.63 -6.19 2.30
CA LEU A 144 -9.47 -6.96 2.73
C LEU A 144 -9.88 -7.99 3.80
N SER A 145 -9.33 -9.18 3.72
CA SER A 145 -9.34 -10.15 4.81
C SER A 145 -8.42 -9.65 5.92
N LYS A 146 -8.96 -9.49 7.13
CA LYS A 146 -8.19 -9.05 8.29
C LYS A 146 -7.03 -10.01 8.63
N PRO A 147 -7.21 -11.35 8.64
CA PRO A 147 -6.07 -12.27 8.77
C PRO A 147 -5.01 -12.07 7.70
N ALA A 148 -5.39 -11.85 6.44
CA ALA A 148 -4.44 -11.63 5.34
C ALA A 148 -3.64 -10.32 5.51
N LEU A 149 -4.31 -9.25 5.94
CA LEU A 149 -3.67 -7.99 6.29
C LEU A 149 -2.57 -8.19 7.34
N HIS A 150 -2.87 -8.89 8.43
CA HIS A 150 -1.87 -9.13 9.49
C HIS A 150 -0.75 -10.07 9.05
N LEU A 151 -1.08 -11.10 8.25
CA LEU A 151 -0.09 -12.03 7.73
C LEU A 151 0.98 -11.31 6.90
N GLY A 152 0.57 -10.36 6.04
CA GLY A 152 1.48 -9.56 5.21
C GLY A 152 2.47 -8.70 5.99
N PHE A 153 2.31 -8.51 7.30
CA PHE A 153 3.24 -7.76 8.15
C PHE A 153 3.99 -8.62 9.16
N THR A 154 3.64 -9.90 9.28
CA THR A 154 4.25 -10.81 10.26
C THR A 154 5.15 -11.85 9.60
N ASN A 155 4.93 -12.16 8.32
CA ASN A 155 5.76 -13.09 7.57
C ASN A 155 6.69 -12.36 6.61
N GLU A 156 7.89 -12.04 7.06
CA GLU A 156 8.89 -11.38 6.22
C GLU A 156 9.41 -12.28 5.09
N THR A 157 8.94 -13.52 4.91
CA THR A 157 9.59 -14.55 4.08
C THR A 157 8.78 -15.11 2.92
N ASP A 158 7.46 -14.95 2.93
CA ASP A 158 6.59 -15.55 1.90
C ASP A 158 6.47 -14.73 0.62
N LYS A 159 7.01 -13.50 0.61
CA LYS A 159 7.00 -12.58 -0.54
C LYS A 159 5.58 -12.07 -0.84
N LYS A 160 4.68 -12.05 0.15
CA LYS A 160 3.27 -11.72 -0.03
C LYS A 160 2.83 -10.63 0.92
N ASN A 161 2.09 -9.67 0.39
CA ASN A 161 1.43 -8.64 1.18
C ASN A 161 0.15 -8.21 0.46
N THR A 162 -0.96 -8.86 0.81
CA THR A 162 -2.27 -8.63 0.17
C THR A 162 -2.68 -7.16 0.19
N ALA A 163 -2.41 -6.42 1.26
CA ALA A 163 -2.80 -5.02 1.32
C ALA A 163 -1.95 -4.17 0.35
N ILE A 164 -0.64 -4.40 0.26
CA ILE A 164 0.21 -3.73 -0.75
C ILE A 164 -0.27 -4.09 -2.16
N HIS A 165 -0.59 -5.35 -2.41
CA HIS A 165 -1.12 -5.83 -3.69
C HIS A 165 -2.36 -5.02 -4.13
N GLU A 166 -3.36 -4.87 -3.25
CA GLU A 166 -4.57 -4.11 -3.58
C GLU A 166 -4.29 -2.60 -3.73
N PHE A 167 -3.36 -2.02 -2.97
CA PHE A 167 -2.97 -0.62 -3.16
C PHE A 167 -2.22 -0.40 -4.49
N VAL A 168 -1.45 -1.38 -4.95
CA VAL A 168 -0.80 -1.33 -6.27
C VAL A 168 -1.84 -1.37 -7.39
N HIS A 169 -2.91 -2.17 -7.26
CA HIS A 169 -4.05 -2.07 -8.18
C HIS A 169 -4.72 -0.71 -8.16
N LEU A 170 -4.82 -0.05 -7.00
CA LEU A 170 -5.33 1.32 -6.95
C LEU A 170 -4.42 2.31 -7.67
N ILE A 171 -3.10 2.14 -7.62
CA ILE A 171 -2.15 2.98 -8.37
C ILE A 171 -2.35 2.77 -9.87
N ASP A 172 -2.39 1.51 -10.31
CA ASP A 172 -2.64 1.12 -11.69
C ASP A 172 -3.93 1.78 -12.21
N LYS A 173 -5.02 1.70 -11.42
CA LYS A 173 -6.33 2.28 -11.73
C LYS A 173 -6.35 3.80 -11.92
N LEU A 174 -5.33 4.55 -11.49
CA LEU A 174 -5.40 6.03 -11.48
C LEU A 174 -5.46 6.66 -12.87
N ASP A 175 -4.99 5.97 -13.91
CA ASP A 175 -5.13 6.44 -15.29
C ASP A 175 -6.48 6.08 -15.95
N GLY A 176 -7.34 5.37 -15.20
CA GLY A 176 -8.67 4.95 -15.62
C GLY A 176 -8.78 3.46 -15.97
N SER A 177 -7.68 2.72 -16.00
CA SER A 177 -7.62 1.29 -16.32
C SER A 177 -6.79 0.50 -15.30
N ILE A 178 -7.10 -0.78 -15.11
CA ILE A 178 -6.23 -1.73 -14.37
C ILE A 178 -5.63 -2.65 -15.43
N ASP A 179 -4.49 -2.29 -15.99
CA ASP A 179 -3.83 -2.99 -17.10
C ASP A 179 -2.38 -3.40 -16.81
N GLY A 180 -1.88 -3.11 -15.61
CA GLY A 180 -0.53 -3.38 -15.15
C GLY A 180 0.51 -2.37 -15.61
N VAL A 181 0.12 -1.22 -16.15
CA VAL A 181 1.02 -0.14 -16.56
C VAL A 181 0.68 1.11 -15.76
N PRO A 182 1.38 1.38 -14.64
CA PRO A 182 1.07 2.52 -13.77
C PRO A 182 1.57 3.83 -14.40
N GLN A 183 0.90 4.34 -15.43
CA GLN A 183 1.36 5.51 -16.21
C GLN A 183 1.59 6.76 -15.36
N VAL A 184 0.89 6.86 -14.24
CA VAL A 184 0.99 8.00 -13.34
C VAL A 184 2.32 7.97 -12.57
N LEU A 185 2.89 6.79 -12.30
CA LEU A 185 4.23 6.62 -11.70
C LEU A 185 5.34 6.41 -12.74
N LEU A 186 5.01 5.81 -13.89
CA LEU A 186 5.97 5.37 -14.88
C LEU A 186 6.27 6.46 -15.91
N GLU A 187 7.53 6.91 -15.97
CA GLU A 187 7.96 7.81 -17.02
C GLU A 187 7.84 7.16 -18.40
N LYS A 188 7.40 7.92 -19.40
CA LYS A 188 7.07 7.41 -20.76
C LYS A 188 8.18 6.58 -21.39
N GLN A 189 9.44 6.91 -21.10
CA GLN A 189 10.61 6.19 -21.63
C GLN A 189 10.69 4.73 -21.16
N TYR A 190 10.10 4.40 -20.01
CA TYR A 190 10.13 3.06 -19.43
C TYR A 190 8.86 2.25 -19.72
N SER A 191 7.82 2.85 -20.31
CA SER A 191 6.56 2.16 -20.58
C SER A 191 6.71 0.98 -21.55
N ILE A 192 7.44 1.14 -22.64
CA ILE A 192 7.69 0.05 -23.61
C ILE A 192 8.55 -1.05 -22.97
N PRO A 193 9.74 -0.74 -22.40
CA PRO A 193 10.55 -1.76 -21.69
C PRO A 193 9.77 -2.53 -20.64
N TRP A 194 8.91 -1.85 -19.87
CA TRP A 194 8.06 -2.47 -18.86
C TRP A 194 7.09 -3.47 -19.48
N ILE A 195 6.31 -3.06 -20.48
CA ILE A 195 5.31 -3.94 -21.11
C ILE A 195 5.97 -5.18 -21.74
N GLU A 196 7.11 -5.01 -22.42
CA GLU A 196 7.86 -6.11 -23.02
C GLU A 196 8.37 -7.09 -21.96
N LEU A 197 8.94 -6.58 -20.87
CA LEU A 197 9.41 -7.40 -19.77
C LEU A 197 8.28 -8.16 -19.09
N VAL A 198 7.16 -7.49 -18.81
CA VAL A 198 5.97 -8.12 -18.21
C VAL A 198 5.47 -9.28 -19.08
N ASN A 199 5.34 -9.08 -20.39
CA ASN A 199 4.91 -10.15 -21.31
C ASN A 199 5.86 -11.35 -21.25
N LYS A 200 7.17 -11.10 -21.32
CA LYS A 200 8.21 -12.13 -21.21
C LYS A 200 8.13 -12.88 -19.87
N LYS A 201 7.97 -12.16 -18.75
CA LYS A 201 7.88 -12.78 -17.42
C LYS A 201 6.61 -13.60 -17.23
N ILE A 202 5.49 -13.15 -17.79
CA ILE A 202 4.25 -13.91 -17.82
C ILE A 202 4.44 -15.21 -18.63
N GLU A 203 5.12 -15.16 -19.77
CA GLU A 203 5.45 -16.36 -20.56
C GLU A 203 6.37 -17.33 -19.79
N GLU A 204 7.39 -16.82 -19.09
CA GLU A 204 8.24 -17.64 -18.20
C GLU A 204 7.42 -18.32 -17.08
N ILE A 205 6.43 -17.64 -16.51
CA ILE A 205 5.50 -18.23 -15.53
C ILE A 205 4.68 -19.35 -16.17
N TYR A 206 4.08 -19.12 -17.34
CA TYR A 206 3.29 -20.13 -18.05
C TYR A 206 4.10 -21.38 -18.40
N ASN A 207 5.38 -21.20 -18.75
CA ASN A 207 6.30 -22.28 -19.07
C ASN A 207 6.91 -22.97 -17.83
N ASN A 208 6.52 -22.56 -16.61
CA ASN A 208 7.10 -23.03 -15.33
C ASN A 208 8.63 -22.84 -15.25
N THR A 209 9.16 -21.79 -15.89
CA THR A 209 10.58 -21.42 -15.87
C THR A 209 10.88 -20.22 -14.97
N SER A 210 9.87 -19.64 -14.33
CA SER A 210 9.97 -18.55 -13.36
C SER A 210 9.66 -19.05 -11.93
N ASP A 211 10.33 -18.47 -10.92
CA ASP A 211 10.02 -18.69 -9.50
C ASP A 211 9.15 -17.57 -8.88
N ILE A 212 8.63 -16.67 -9.71
CA ILE A 212 7.55 -15.73 -9.35
C ILE A 212 6.26 -16.53 -9.12
N ASN A 213 5.43 -16.07 -8.20
CA ASN A 213 4.14 -16.71 -7.89
C ASN A 213 3.31 -16.89 -9.18
N PRO A 214 2.85 -18.11 -9.52
CA PRO A 214 2.07 -18.37 -10.73
C PRO A 214 0.82 -17.51 -10.87
N TYR A 215 0.26 -17.02 -9.74
CA TYR A 215 -0.86 -16.08 -9.76
C TYR A 215 -0.55 -14.80 -10.56
N GLY A 216 0.69 -14.33 -10.55
CA GLY A 216 1.12 -13.18 -11.36
C GLY A 216 1.06 -13.44 -12.87
N GLY A 217 0.96 -14.70 -13.32
CA GLY A 217 0.74 -15.03 -14.73
C GLY A 217 -0.68 -14.76 -15.23
N THR A 218 -1.64 -14.51 -14.34
CA THR A 218 -3.07 -14.39 -14.67
C THR A 218 -3.34 -13.28 -15.70
N ASN A 219 -2.76 -12.11 -15.50
CA ASN A 219 -2.76 -10.98 -16.43
C ASN A 219 -1.69 -9.97 -16.00
N LYS A 220 -1.49 -8.91 -16.79
CA LYS A 220 -0.47 -7.87 -16.53
C LYS A 220 -0.67 -7.11 -15.23
N ALA A 221 -1.92 -6.83 -14.84
CA ALA A 221 -2.20 -6.14 -13.59
C ALA A 221 -1.85 -7.00 -12.38
N GLU A 222 -2.24 -8.28 -12.40
CA GLU A 222 -1.85 -9.24 -11.36
C GLU A 222 -0.33 -9.42 -11.32
N PHE A 223 0.32 -9.45 -12.48
CA PHE A 223 1.78 -9.48 -12.56
C PHE A 223 2.40 -8.28 -11.85
N PHE A 224 1.93 -7.07 -12.14
CA PHE A 224 2.46 -5.85 -11.55
C PHE A 224 2.28 -5.84 -10.02
N SER A 225 1.09 -6.20 -9.53
CA SER A 225 0.82 -6.32 -8.09
C SER A 225 1.69 -7.37 -7.41
N VAL A 226 1.81 -8.58 -7.98
CA VAL A 226 2.68 -9.65 -7.45
C VAL A 226 4.16 -9.26 -7.47
N ALA A 227 4.63 -8.66 -8.55
CA ALA A 227 6.02 -8.21 -8.64
C ALA A 227 6.31 -7.12 -7.60
N SER A 228 5.32 -6.25 -7.33
CA SER A 228 5.41 -5.22 -6.29
C SER A 228 5.44 -5.80 -4.88
N GLU A 229 4.68 -6.87 -4.59
CA GLU A 229 4.81 -7.59 -3.32
C GLU A 229 6.25 -8.08 -3.12
N TYR A 230 6.86 -8.66 -4.15
CA TYR A 230 8.25 -9.14 -4.07
C TYR A 230 9.23 -7.98 -3.85
N PHE A 231 8.98 -6.84 -4.48
CA PHE A 231 9.79 -5.64 -4.38
C PHE A 231 9.78 -5.04 -2.97
N PHE A 232 8.63 -5.02 -2.30
CA PHE A 232 8.52 -4.44 -0.95
C PHE A 232 8.80 -5.45 0.18
N GLU A 233 8.59 -6.76 -0.05
CA GLU A 233 8.80 -7.78 0.99
C GLU A 233 10.18 -8.44 0.90
N ARG A 234 10.69 -8.70 -0.31
CA ARG A 234 11.93 -9.45 -0.56
C ARG A 234 12.80 -8.83 -1.67
N PRO A 235 13.13 -7.53 -1.60
CA PRO A 235 13.84 -6.83 -2.67
C PRO A 235 15.19 -7.45 -3.02
N LYS A 236 16.02 -7.81 -2.02
CA LYS A 236 17.32 -8.48 -2.24
C LYS A 236 17.22 -9.78 -3.04
N LEU A 237 16.15 -10.55 -2.81
CA LEU A 237 15.90 -11.79 -3.54
C LEU A 237 15.46 -11.48 -4.98
N LEU A 238 14.57 -10.49 -5.14
CA LEU A 238 14.09 -10.03 -6.45
C LEU A 238 15.23 -9.47 -7.30
N ALA A 239 16.07 -8.59 -6.76
CA ALA A 239 17.26 -8.04 -7.42
C ALA A 239 18.22 -9.15 -7.87
N LYS A 240 18.44 -10.16 -7.02
CA LYS A 240 19.33 -11.29 -7.35
C LYS A 240 18.78 -12.20 -8.45
N LYS A 241 17.48 -12.53 -8.42
CA LYS A 241 16.88 -13.53 -9.33
C LYS A 241 16.27 -12.93 -10.60
N HIS A 242 15.78 -11.70 -10.52
CA HIS A 242 15.14 -10.99 -11.62
C HIS A 242 15.66 -9.53 -11.67
N PRO A 243 16.96 -9.31 -11.94
CA PRO A 243 17.59 -7.98 -11.85
C PRO A 243 16.94 -6.94 -12.76
N GLU A 244 16.57 -7.32 -13.99
CA GLU A 244 15.88 -6.44 -14.95
C GLU A 244 14.50 -5.99 -14.43
N LEU A 245 13.76 -6.91 -13.80
CA LEU A 245 12.45 -6.63 -13.21
C LEU A 245 12.60 -5.72 -11.99
N TYR A 246 13.58 -5.99 -11.12
CA TYR A 246 13.89 -5.15 -9.98
C TYR A 246 14.20 -3.72 -10.41
N HIS A 247 15.07 -3.54 -11.41
CA HIS A 247 15.47 -2.20 -11.85
C HIS A 247 14.29 -1.40 -12.43
N LEU A 248 13.40 -2.01 -13.20
CA LEU A 248 12.21 -1.29 -13.68
C LEU A 248 11.24 -0.94 -12.54
N LEU A 249 11.09 -1.81 -11.53
CA LEU A 249 10.29 -1.50 -10.34
C LEU A 249 10.91 -0.38 -9.50
N GLU A 250 12.23 -0.31 -9.41
CA GLU A 250 12.95 0.82 -8.81
C GLU A 250 12.63 2.13 -9.55
N GLN A 251 12.60 2.12 -10.89
CA GLN A 251 12.20 3.30 -11.67
C GLN A 251 10.72 3.66 -11.46
N ILE A 252 9.83 2.67 -11.38
CA ILE A 252 8.39 2.86 -11.12
C ILE A 252 8.16 3.48 -9.74
N PHE A 253 8.75 2.91 -8.69
CA PHE A 253 8.48 3.31 -7.30
C PHE A 253 9.45 4.39 -6.78
N LYS A 254 10.49 4.73 -7.56
CA LYS A 254 11.56 5.66 -7.20
C LYS A 254 12.22 5.31 -5.88
N GLN A 255 12.32 4.02 -5.56
CA GLN A 255 12.80 3.51 -4.28
C GLN A 255 13.86 2.45 -4.51
N ASP A 256 15.02 2.61 -3.88
CA ASP A 256 16.02 1.56 -3.83
C ASP A 256 15.77 0.70 -2.58
N MET A 257 15.28 -0.52 -2.80
CA MET A 257 14.74 -1.39 -1.75
C MET A 257 15.70 -2.48 -1.31
N ASP A 258 16.65 -2.91 -2.14
CA ASP A 258 17.56 -4.01 -1.84
C ASP A 258 18.70 -3.59 -0.91
N ASP A 259 19.01 -2.30 -0.85
CA ASP A 259 19.88 -1.73 0.19
C ASP A 259 19.19 -1.61 1.56
N MET A 260 17.85 -1.67 1.62
CA MET A 260 17.12 -1.55 2.88
C MET A 260 17.28 -2.80 3.78
N ASN A 261 17.36 -2.55 5.09
CA ASN A 261 17.40 -3.61 6.10
C ASN A 261 16.00 -3.89 6.66
N LEU A 262 15.19 -4.60 5.89
CA LEU A 262 13.80 -4.94 6.23
C LEU A 262 13.72 -6.05 7.29
N HIS A 263 13.79 -5.65 8.55
CA HIS A 263 13.59 -6.54 9.70
C HIS A 263 12.69 -5.92 10.77
N LEU A 264 11.81 -6.75 11.35
CA LEU A 264 11.04 -6.43 12.53
C LEU A 264 11.98 -6.25 13.72
N LYS A 265 11.81 -5.12 14.41
CA LYS A 265 12.56 -4.83 15.64
C LYS A 265 11.83 -5.42 16.83
N ARG A 266 12.55 -6.21 17.64
CA ARG A 266 12.11 -6.54 18.99
C ARG A 266 12.28 -5.29 19.85
N LEU A 267 11.19 -4.85 20.45
CA LEU A 267 11.23 -3.82 21.48
C LEU A 267 11.63 -4.50 22.78
N ASP A 268 12.91 -4.40 23.15
CA ASP A 268 13.45 -4.92 24.41
C ASP A 268 13.04 -3.98 25.56
N ILE A 269 11.79 -4.09 25.99
CA ILE A 269 11.20 -3.29 27.07
C ILE A 269 10.80 -4.24 28.20
N SER A 270 11.41 -4.07 29.37
CA SER A 270 11.05 -4.83 30.56
C SER A 270 9.65 -4.45 31.05
N ARG A 271 8.96 -5.42 31.65
CA ARG A 271 7.61 -5.24 32.23
C ARG A 271 7.53 -4.05 33.18
N ASN A 272 8.63 -3.72 33.86
CA ASN A 272 8.66 -2.65 34.86
C ASN A 272 9.22 -1.32 34.34
N ASP A 273 9.69 -1.25 33.10
CA ASP A 273 10.24 -0.03 32.50
C ASP A 273 9.12 1.01 32.29
N PRO A 274 9.46 2.32 32.26
CA PRO A 274 8.52 3.35 31.84
C PRO A 274 7.91 3.00 30.47
N CYS A 275 6.59 3.17 30.31
CA CYS A 275 5.95 2.92 29.03
C CYS A 275 6.47 3.93 27.99
N PRO A 276 6.95 3.47 26.82
CA PRO A 276 7.42 4.35 25.72
C PRO A 276 6.30 5.17 25.06
N CYS A 277 5.07 5.01 25.56
CA CYS A 277 3.89 5.73 25.14
C CYS A 277 3.68 7.05 25.92
N ASP A 278 4.64 7.43 26.77
CA ASP A 278 4.61 8.60 27.66
C ASP A 278 3.40 8.68 28.60
N SER A 279 2.77 7.55 28.89
CA SER A 279 1.63 7.48 29.83
C SER A 279 2.01 7.71 31.30
N GLY A 280 3.30 7.83 31.63
CA GLY A 280 3.81 7.83 33.00
C GLY A 280 3.68 6.50 33.75
N SER A 281 3.04 5.48 33.15
CA SER A 281 2.85 4.15 33.73
C SER A 281 3.96 3.18 33.35
N LYS A 282 4.16 2.12 34.16
CA LYS A 282 5.03 0.99 33.78
C LYS A 282 4.48 0.28 32.54
N TYR A 283 5.34 -0.26 31.68
CA TYR A 283 4.97 -0.93 30.43
C TYR A 283 3.88 -1.99 30.66
N LYS A 284 4.03 -2.86 31.67
CA LYS A 284 3.04 -3.91 32.01
C LYS A 284 1.65 -3.40 32.42
N LYS A 285 1.51 -2.12 32.77
CA LYS A 285 0.23 -1.49 33.17
C LYS A 285 -0.36 -0.64 32.04
N CYS A 286 0.30 -0.58 30.88
CA CYS A 286 -0.12 0.22 29.75
C CYS A 286 0.05 -0.57 28.44
N CYS A 287 1.06 -0.29 27.61
CA CYS A 287 1.24 -0.93 26.31
C CYS A 287 1.68 -2.41 26.35
N GLY A 288 2.04 -2.94 27.52
CA GLY A 288 2.37 -4.35 27.74
C GLY A 288 1.22 -5.18 28.30
N VAL A 289 0.01 -4.60 28.35
CA VAL A 289 -1.22 -5.33 28.68
C VAL A 289 -1.70 -6.01 27.40
N ASN A 290 -1.28 -7.26 27.20
CA ASN A 290 -1.94 -8.20 26.31
C ASN A 290 -2.76 -9.16 27.17
#